data_AF-A0A7K3LWC0-F1
#
_entry.id   AF-A0A7K3LWC0-F1
#
_cell.length_a   1.000
_cell.length_b   1.000
_cell.length_c   1.000
_cell.angle_alpha   90.00
_cell.angle_beta   90.00
_cell.angle_gamma   90.00
#
_symmetry.space_group_name_H-M   'P 1'
#
loop_
_entity.id
_entity.type
_entity.pdbx_description
1 polymer ?
#
loop_
_entity_poly.entity_id
_entity_poly.type
_entity_poly.pdbx_seq_one_letter_code
_entity_poly.pdbx_strand_id
1 'polypeptide(L)' 'MAKGYRPVDRDQQYLLPPSMREWLPADDPVWLVIDAVAGLDTKKLHARRSV' A
#
# COMPACT_ATOMS: atom_id res chain seq x y z
N MET A 1 -26.01 7.64 -23.72
CA MET A 1 -24.55 7.52 -23.96
C MET A 1 -23.82 7.85 -22.68
N ALA A 2 -23.08 6.90 -22.08
CA ALA A 2 -22.30 7.17 -20.88
C ALA A 2 -21.05 7.99 -21.27
N LYS A 3 -21.08 9.30 -21.03
CA LYS A 3 -19.91 10.17 -21.28
C LYS A 3 -18.74 9.68 -20.42
N GLY A 4 -17.64 9.29 -21.06
CA GLY A 4 -16.41 8.87 -20.38
C GLY A 4 -16.26 7.37 -20.13
N TYR A 5 -17.10 6.50 -20.73
CA TYR A 5 -16.86 5.07 -20.65
C TYR A 5 -15.49 4.70 -21.24
N ARG A 6 -14.64 4.09 -20.41
CA ARG A 6 -13.40 3.44 -20.81
C ARG A 6 -13.62 1.93 -20.70
N PRO A 7 -13.51 1.17 -21.81
CA PRO A 7 -13.54 -0.29 -21.75
C PRO A 7 -12.49 -0.83 -20.78
N VAL A 8 -12.83 -1.91 -20.08
CA VAL A 8 -11.86 -2.62 -19.24
C VAL A 8 -10.90 -3.37 -20.16
N ASP A 9 -9.61 -3.02 -20.10
CA ASP A 9 -8.53 -3.80 -20.68
C ASP A 9 -8.02 -4.79 -19.64
N ARG A 10 -8.20 -6.09 -19.91
CA ARG A 10 -7.79 -7.18 -19.00
C ARG A 10 -6.33 -7.58 -19.17
N ASP A 11 -5.69 -7.14 -20.25
CA ASP A 11 -4.28 -7.39 -20.53
C ASP A 11 -3.38 -6.25 -20.02
N GLN A 12 -3.99 -5.16 -19.52
CA GLN A 12 -3.31 -4.06 -18.86
C GLN A 12 -2.42 -4.57 -17.71
N GLN A 13 -1.11 -4.36 -17.87
CA GLN A 13 -0.14 -4.72 -16.85
C GLN A 13 -0.30 -3.84 -15.62
N TYR A 14 0.02 -4.40 -14.45
CA TYR A 14 0.13 -3.62 -13.23
C TYR A 14 1.20 -2.53 -13.42
N LEU A 15 0.80 -1.27 -13.21
CA LEU A 15 1.72 -0.14 -13.26
C LEU A 15 2.64 -0.06 -12.04
N LEU A 16 2.39 -0.91 -11.04
CA LEU A 16 3.17 -1.03 -9.82
C LEU A 16 3.60 -2.48 -9.63
N PRO A 17 4.78 -2.74 -9.05
CA PRO A 17 5.19 -4.08 -8.67
C PRO A 17 4.13 -4.78 -7.80
N PRO A 18 3.95 -6.12 -7.91
CA PRO A 18 3.00 -6.87 -7.10
C PRO A 18 3.27 -6.74 -5.59
N SER A 19 4.55 -6.59 -5.21
CA SER A 19 4.98 -6.34 -3.85
C SER A 19 5.05 -4.83 -3.59
N MET A 20 4.29 -4.34 -2.60
CA MET A 20 4.41 -2.94 -2.14
C MET A 20 5.82 -2.59 -1.65
N ARG A 21 6.63 -3.59 -1.29
CA ARG A 21 8.03 -3.37 -0.88
C ARG A 21 8.94 -2.91 -2.02
N GLU A 22 8.52 -3.17 -3.26
CA GLU A 22 9.29 -2.82 -4.45
C GLU A 22 8.80 -1.51 -5.07
N TRP A 23 7.82 -0.83 -4.47
CA TRP A 23 7.28 0.43 -5.00
C TRP A 23 8.24 1.61 -4.85
N LEU A 24 9.15 1.53 -3.88
CA LEU A 24 10.06 2.60 -3.53
C LEU A 24 11.49 2.08 -3.47
N PRO A 25 12.50 2.94 -3.73
CA PRO A 25 13.90 2.62 -3.51
C PRO A 25 14.17 2.12 -2.08
N ALA A 26 15.20 1.30 -1.93
CA ALA A 26 15.57 0.74 -0.62
C ALA A 26 16.05 1.81 0.39
N ASP A 27 16.50 2.97 -0.10
CA ASP A 27 16.98 4.12 0.68
C ASP A 27 15.90 5.19 0.89
N ASP A 28 14.64 4.93 0.51
CA ASP A 28 13.55 5.86 0.70
C ASP A 28 13.28 6.11 2.21
N PRO A 29 13.10 7.37 2.66
CA PRO A 29 12.86 7.70 4.06
C PRO A 29 11.61 7.06 4.68
N VAL A 30 10.66 6.55 3.89
CA VAL A 30 9.49 5.82 4.40
C VAL A 30 9.90 4.62 5.27
N TRP A 31 11.02 3.98 4.94
CA TRP A 31 11.49 2.80 5.65
C TRP A 31 11.85 3.13 7.10
N LEU A 32 12.42 4.32 7.35
CA LEU A 32 12.66 4.82 8.71
C LEU A 32 11.35 4.95 9.50
N VAL A 33 10.30 5.47 8.87
CA VAL A 33 8.99 5.65 9.54
C VAL A 33 8.35 4.29 9.84
N ILE A 34 8.42 3.35 8.90
CA ILE A 34 7.92 1.98 9.08
C ILE A 34 8.63 1.29 10.25
N ASP A 35 9.96 1.37 10.30
CA ASP A 35 10.76 0.79 11.37
C ASP A 35 10.47 1.44 12.72
N ALA A 36 10.32 2.76 12.75
CA ALA A 36 9.96 3.49 13.97
C ALA A 36 8.60 3.03 14.51
N VAL A 37 7.59 2.87 13.65
CA VAL A 37 6.25 2.41 14.04
C VAL A 37 6.26 0.94 14.46
N ALA A 38 7.08 0.10 13.83
CA ALA A 38 7.23 -1.32 14.19
C ALA A 38 7.77 -1.51 15.62
N GLY A 39 8.52 -0.54 16.14
CA GLY A 39 8.99 -0.52 17.53
C GLY A 39 7.96 -0.07 18.57
N LEU A 40 6.78 0.43 18.17
CA LEU A 40 5.76 0.93 19.08
C LEU A 40 4.83 -0.19 19.57
N ASP A 41 4.38 -0.11 20.83
CA ASP A 41 3.31 -0.97 21.34
C ASP A 41 1.95 -0.54 20.77
N THR A 42 1.52 -1.18 19.69
CA THR A 42 0.25 -0.93 19.01
C THR A 42 -0.89 -1.83 19.49
N LYS A 43 -0.69 -2.68 20.52
CA LYS A 43 -1.69 -3.69 20.94
C LYS A 43 -3.05 -3.08 21.29
N LYS A 44 -3.06 -1.95 22.01
CA LYS A 44 -4.30 -1.25 22.38
C LYS A 44 -5.08 -0.73 21.17
N LEU A 45 -4.38 -0.28 20.13
CA LEU A 45 -5.00 0.19 18.89
C LEU A 45 -5.68 -0.97 18.15
N HIS A 46 -5.00 -2.10 18.04
CA HIS A 46 -5.54 -3.30 17.39
C HIS A 46 -6.71 -3.91 18.17
N ALA A 47 -6.60 -4.00 19.51
CA ALA A 47 -7.66 -4.52 20.38
C ALA A 47 -8.98 -3.74 20.25
N ARG A 48 -8.90 -2.43 20.01
CA ARG A 48 -10.08 -1.57 19.77
C ARG A 48 -10.74 -1.83 18.41
N ARG A 49 -10.01 -2.39 17.44
CA ARG A 49 -10.45 -2.56 16.05
C ARG A 49 -10.80 -4.01 15.68
N SER A 50 -10.48 -4.97 16.53
CA SER A 50 -10.99 -6.34 16.44
C SER A 50 -12.52 -6.33 16.56
N VAL A 51 -13.19 -6.58 15.42
CA VAL A 51 -14.61 -6.95 15.34
C VAL A 51 -14.74 -8.43 15.69
#